data_AF-A0A1Q8AD89-F1
#
_entry.id   AF-A0A1Q8AD89-F1
#
_cell.length_a   1.000
_cell.length_b   1.000
_cell.length_c   1.000
_cell.angle_alpha   90.00
_cell.angle_beta   90.00
_cell.angle_gamma   90.00
#
_symmetry.space_group_name_H-M   'P 1'
#
loop_
_entity.id
_entity.type
_entity.pdbx_description
1 polymer ?
#
loop_
_entity_poly.entity_id
_entity_poly.type
_entity_poly.pdbx_seq_one_letter_code
_entity_poly.pdbx_strand_id
1 'polypeptide(L)'
;MPSPAWKQQRFSNPADKVWNPGDATNLAIGQGFMLATPLQMANYAAALANDGIVWKPRLVTEIRDRSGATVRKLDKTVAGHANATNTELSLIRDCMRAVVADPDGTVYFPFRGFGVTVAGKSGTAETPSGNPNGWFIGFASFEQPSVAFAAVFEEFKESPGNFASQASGTAVRAVLAAKFGLP
;
A
#
# COMPACT_ATOMS: atom_id res chain seq x y z
N MET A 1 5.37 -13.68 4.40
CA MET A 1 4.63 -14.15 3.22
C MET A 1 4.22 -15.60 3.43
N PRO A 2 3.00 -16.01 3.08
CA PRO A 2 2.62 -17.43 3.02
C PRO A 2 3.55 -18.23 2.10
N SER A 3 3.81 -19.48 2.45
CA SER A 3 4.65 -20.41 1.68
C SER A 3 4.24 -21.86 1.97
N PRO A 4 4.68 -22.84 1.15
CA PRO A 4 4.43 -24.25 1.42
C PRO A 4 4.92 -24.68 2.82
N ALA A 5 6.13 -24.27 3.20
CA ALA A 5 6.70 -24.57 4.51
C ALA A 5 5.90 -23.91 5.66
N TRP A 6 5.46 -22.67 5.48
CA TRP A 6 4.59 -21.99 6.45
C TRP A 6 3.25 -22.72 6.61
N LYS A 7 2.61 -23.13 5.51
CA LYS A 7 1.30 -23.80 5.55
C LYS A 7 1.38 -25.14 6.27
N GLN A 8 2.44 -25.90 6.02
CA GLN A 8 2.71 -27.18 6.68
C GLN A 8 2.85 -27.05 8.20
N GLN A 9 3.44 -25.95 8.68
CA GLN A 9 3.61 -25.67 10.12
C GLN A 9 2.36 -25.05 10.75
N ARG A 10 1.59 -24.29 9.97
CA ARG A 10 0.46 -23.48 10.46
C ARG A 10 -0.77 -24.29 10.83
N PHE A 11 -1.05 -25.36 10.10
CA PHE A 11 -2.28 -26.16 10.23
C PHE A 11 -2.01 -27.51 10.86
N SER A 12 -2.97 -28.07 11.60
CA SER A 12 -2.82 -29.38 12.26
C SER A 12 -3.36 -30.53 11.40
N ASN A 13 -4.49 -30.29 10.71
CA ASN A 13 -5.12 -31.26 9.82
C ASN A 13 -4.23 -31.54 8.60
N PRO A 14 -3.90 -32.81 8.29
CA PRO A 14 -3.06 -33.17 7.14
C PRO A 14 -3.54 -32.60 5.80
N ALA A 15 -4.85 -32.53 5.56
CA ALA A 15 -5.39 -31.99 4.31
C ALA A 15 -5.07 -30.49 4.14
N ASP A 16 -5.10 -29.73 5.24
CA ASP A 16 -4.87 -28.28 5.25
C ASP A 16 -3.37 -27.91 5.25
N LYS A 17 -2.47 -28.89 5.38
CA LYS A 17 -1.01 -28.70 5.29
C LYS A 17 -0.49 -28.68 3.86
N VAL A 18 -1.26 -29.19 2.90
CA VAL A 18 -0.85 -29.32 1.50
C VAL A 18 -0.95 -27.96 0.80
N TRP A 19 0.13 -27.55 0.14
CA TRP A 19 0.12 -26.38 -0.73
C TRP A 19 -0.53 -26.74 -2.07
N ASN A 20 -1.69 -26.15 -2.34
CA ASN A 20 -2.46 -26.39 -3.55
C ASN A 20 -2.18 -25.30 -4.58
N PRO A 21 -2.34 -25.58 -5.90
CA PRO A 21 -2.22 -24.55 -6.93
C PRO A 21 -3.09 -23.30 -6.67
N GLY A 22 -4.29 -23.49 -6.11
CA GLY A 22 -5.18 -22.39 -5.72
C GLY A 22 -4.62 -21.45 -4.65
N ASP A 23 -3.71 -21.93 -3.79
CA ASP A 23 -3.04 -21.07 -2.79
C ASP A 23 -2.09 -20.08 -3.48
N ALA A 24 -1.38 -20.54 -4.52
CA ALA A 24 -0.49 -19.69 -5.31
C ALA A 24 -1.30 -18.65 -6.12
N THR A 25 -2.41 -19.07 -6.73
CA THR A 25 -3.31 -18.16 -7.45
C THR A 25 -3.87 -17.07 -6.56
N ASN A 26 -4.38 -17.42 -5.37
CA ASN A 26 -4.86 -16.44 -4.40
C ASN A 26 -3.74 -15.50 -3.95
N LEU A 27 -2.56 -16.04 -3.64
CA LEU A 27 -1.41 -15.24 -3.20
C LEU A 27 -1.00 -14.21 -4.26
N ALA A 28 -1.03 -14.55 -5.54
CA ALA A 28 -0.64 -13.67 -6.65
C ALA A 28 -1.49 -12.39 -6.75
N ILE A 29 -2.74 -12.43 -6.27
CA ILE A 29 -3.65 -11.29 -6.24
C ILE A 29 -3.83 -10.70 -4.82
N GLY A 30 -3.05 -11.17 -3.85
CA GLY A 30 -3.09 -10.69 -2.46
C GLY A 30 -4.23 -11.27 -1.62
N GLN A 31 -4.84 -12.38 -2.04
CA GLN A 31 -5.91 -13.09 -1.36
C GLN A 31 -5.42 -14.36 -0.64
N GLY A 32 -6.36 -15.07 -0.01
CA GLY A 32 -6.08 -16.34 0.68
C GLY A 32 -5.42 -16.11 2.03
N PHE A 33 -4.24 -16.69 2.25
CA PHE A 33 -3.55 -16.60 3.55
C PHE A 33 -2.73 -15.32 3.73
N MET A 34 -2.65 -14.47 2.71
CA MET A 34 -1.88 -13.24 2.77
C MET A 34 -2.59 -12.21 3.64
N LEU A 35 -1.90 -11.72 4.66
CA LEU A 35 -2.34 -10.58 5.47
C LEU A 35 -1.22 -9.54 5.50
N ALA A 36 -1.60 -8.27 5.45
CA ALA A 36 -0.70 -7.14 5.57
C ALA A 36 -1.35 -6.03 6.39
N THR A 37 -0.55 -5.30 7.17
CA THR A 37 -1.01 -4.11 7.87
C THR A 37 -0.91 -2.87 6.96
N PRO A 38 -1.71 -1.82 7.20
CA PRO A 38 -1.57 -0.56 6.48
C PRO A 38 -0.16 0.02 6.55
N LEU A 39 0.53 -0.11 7.69
CA LEU A 39 1.92 0.35 7.84
C LEU A 39 2.89 -0.43 6.94
N GLN A 40 2.72 -1.76 6.82
CA GLN A 40 3.52 -2.57 5.89
C GLN A 40 3.29 -2.15 4.44
N MET A 41 2.02 -1.89 4.06
CA MET A 41 1.67 -1.49 2.70
C MET A 41 2.11 -0.06 2.35
N ALA A 42 2.05 0.87 3.31
CA ALA A 42 2.60 2.21 3.14
C ALA A 42 4.12 2.16 2.95
N ASN A 43 4.82 1.30 3.70
CA ASN A 43 6.26 1.12 3.54
C ASN A 43 6.62 0.41 2.23
N TYR A 44 5.77 -0.51 1.76
CA TYR A 44 5.90 -1.13 0.43
C TYR A 44 5.80 -0.08 -0.68
N ALA A 45 4.77 0.78 -0.63
CA ALA A 45 4.63 1.89 -1.57
C ALA A 45 5.81 2.86 -1.51
N ALA A 46 6.33 3.16 -0.30
CA ALA A 46 7.52 3.99 -0.12
C ALA A 46 8.77 3.37 -0.74
N ALA A 47 8.93 2.05 -0.66
CA ALA A 47 10.05 1.35 -1.30
C ALA A 47 9.97 1.45 -2.83
N LEU A 48 8.78 1.27 -3.42
CA LEU A 48 8.58 1.46 -4.87
C LEU A 48 8.91 2.89 -5.31
N ALA A 49 8.49 3.88 -4.52
CA ALA A 49 8.76 5.29 -4.76
C ALA A 49 10.26 5.65 -4.65
N ASN A 50 11.01 4.92 -3.83
CA ASN A 50 12.40 5.21 -3.48
C ASN A 50 13.36 4.12 -3.99
N ASP A 51 13.20 3.75 -5.27
CA ASP A 51 14.07 2.83 -6.02
C ASP A 51 14.38 1.52 -5.30
N GLY A 52 13.37 0.96 -4.64
CA GLY A 52 13.44 -0.33 -3.98
C GLY A 52 14.05 -0.30 -2.58
N ILE A 53 14.53 0.84 -2.07
CA ILE A 53 15.10 0.90 -0.71
C ILE A 53 13.96 0.83 0.31
N VAL A 54 13.98 -0.23 1.13
CA VAL A 54 13.03 -0.42 2.22
C VAL A 54 13.60 0.23 3.47
N TRP A 55 12.99 1.33 3.90
CA TRP A 55 13.35 1.98 5.16
C TRP A 55 12.65 1.30 6.34
N LYS A 56 13.28 1.33 7.51
CA LYS A 56 12.60 1.00 8.77
C LYS A 56 11.67 2.17 9.15
N PRO A 57 10.34 1.97 9.22
CA PRO A 57 9.43 3.03 9.65
C PRO A 57 9.78 3.52 11.04
N ARG A 58 9.69 4.84 11.27
CA ARG A 58 9.99 5.49 12.55
C ARG A 58 9.02 6.64 12.80
N LEU A 59 8.67 6.83 14.06
CA LEU A 59 7.89 7.99 14.52
C LEU A 59 8.78 9.07 15.14
N VAL A 60 9.80 8.66 15.88
CA VAL A 60 10.69 9.58 16.63
C VAL A 60 11.89 9.97 15.78
N THR A 61 12.13 11.27 15.63
CA THR A 61 13.31 11.83 14.94
C THR A 61 14.40 12.25 15.91
N GLU A 62 14.02 12.73 17.09
CA GLU A 62 14.94 13.13 18.15
C GLU A 62 14.24 13.11 19.52
N ILE A 63 15.05 13.03 20.58
CA ILE A 63 14.65 13.11 21.97
C ILE A 63 15.33 14.34 22.56
N ARG A 64 14.54 15.23 23.16
CA ARG A 64 15.02 16.44 23.84
C ARG A 64 14.73 16.36 25.33
N ASP A 65 15.58 16.98 26.13
CA ASP A 65 15.33 17.14 27.57
C ASP A 65 14.41 18.33 27.87
N ARG A 66 14.15 18.58 29.16
CA ARG A 66 13.29 19.70 29.61
C ARG A 66 13.86 21.08 29.28
N SER A 67 15.18 21.19 29.06
CA SER A 67 15.83 22.44 28.66
C SER A 67 15.72 22.70 27.15
N GLY A 68 15.24 21.70 26.39
CA GLY A 68 15.17 21.74 24.93
C GLY A 68 16.45 21.25 24.24
N ALA A 69 17.46 20.80 25.00
CA ALA A 69 18.69 20.26 24.44
C ALA A 69 18.45 18.87 23.84
N THR A 70 19.06 18.60 22.68
CA THR A 70 18.95 17.28 22.02
C THR A 70 19.77 16.26 22.78
N VAL A 71 19.09 15.27 23.37
CA VAL A 71 19.70 14.14 24.08
C VAL A 71 20.10 13.06 23.08
N ARG A 72 19.27 12.82 22.07
CA ARG A 72 19.51 11.80 21.07
C ARG A 72 18.81 12.13 19.76
N LYS A 73 19.55 12.11 18.65
CA LYS A 73 18.98 12.08 17.31
C LYS A 73 18.86 10.63 16.84
N LEU A 74 17.76 10.31 16.16
CA LEU A 74 17.56 9.00 15.55
C LEU A 74 17.67 9.17 14.04
N ASP A 75 18.61 8.47 13.42
CA ASP A 75 18.83 8.49 11.97
C ASP A 75 17.99 7.44 11.23
N LYS A 76 17.87 7.60 9.91
CA LYS A 76 17.11 6.66 9.08
C LYS A 76 17.91 5.37 8.95
N THR A 77 17.24 4.22 9.01
CA THR A 77 17.89 2.92 8.90
C THR A 77 17.30 2.15 7.73
N VAL A 78 18.16 1.65 6.83
CA VAL A 78 17.76 0.74 5.76
C VAL A 78 17.43 -0.61 6.38
N ALA A 79 16.23 -1.11 6.10
CA ALA A 79 15.76 -2.43 6.52
C ALA A 79 16.01 -3.50 5.44
N GLY A 80 16.17 -3.09 4.17
CA GLY A 80 16.49 -3.97 3.06
C GLY A 80 16.30 -3.29 1.71
N HIS A 81 16.35 -4.09 0.65
CA HIS A 81 16.13 -3.66 -0.72
C HIS A 81 15.13 -4.61 -1.40
N ALA A 82 14.31 -4.06 -2.29
CA ALA A 82 13.45 -4.84 -3.17
C ALA A 82 14.31 -5.71 -4.09
N ASN A 83 13.87 -6.95 -4.30
CA ASN A 83 14.48 -7.83 -5.29
C ASN A 83 13.89 -7.54 -6.67
N ALA A 84 14.26 -6.40 -7.24
CA ALA A 84 13.81 -5.94 -8.55
C ALA A 84 14.88 -5.03 -9.17
N THR A 85 14.96 -5.02 -10.49
CA THR A 85 15.78 -4.10 -11.26
C THR A 85 15.15 -2.71 -11.31
N ASN A 86 15.96 -1.69 -11.59
CA ASN A 86 15.46 -0.32 -11.77
C ASN A 86 14.45 -0.22 -12.91
N THR A 87 14.62 -1.00 -13.98
CA THR A 87 13.67 -1.07 -15.11
C THR A 87 12.31 -1.60 -14.65
N GLU A 88 12.29 -2.68 -13.87
CA GLU A 88 11.05 -3.25 -13.31
C GLU A 88 10.37 -2.29 -12.34
N LEU A 89 11.14 -1.64 -11.46
CA LEU A 89 10.61 -0.63 -10.53
C LEU A 89 10.01 0.55 -11.27
N SER A 90 10.67 1.05 -12.33
CA SER A 90 10.13 2.14 -13.15
C SER A 90 8.83 1.72 -13.83
N LEU A 91 8.79 0.54 -14.43
CA LEU A 91 7.59 0.00 -15.07
C LEU A 91 6.43 -0.11 -14.08
N ILE A 92 6.69 -0.64 -12.87
CA ILE A 92 5.68 -0.75 -11.82
C ILE A 92 5.14 0.64 -11.44
N ARG A 93 6.02 1.63 -11.26
CA ARG A 93 5.60 3.01 -10.95
C ARG A 93 4.74 3.61 -12.06
N ASP A 94 5.11 3.44 -13.33
CA ASP A 94 4.31 3.92 -14.46
C ASP A 94 2.94 3.25 -14.52
N CYS A 95 2.85 1.94 -14.31
CA CYS A 95 1.58 1.24 -14.22
C CYS A 95 0.73 1.73 -13.03
N MET A 96 1.35 2.01 -11.89
CA MET A 96 0.64 2.61 -10.74
C MET A 96 0.16 4.04 -11.02
N ARG A 97 0.86 4.81 -11.85
CA ARG A 97 0.38 6.12 -12.31
C ARG A 97 -0.82 5.97 -13.24
N ALA A 98 -0.77 5.03 -14.18
CA ALA A 98 -1.87 4.75 -15.10
C ALA A 98 -3.18 4.41 -14.36
N VAL A 99 -3.11 3.63 -13.28
CA VAL A 99 -4.27 3.30 -12.42
C VAL A 99 -5.02 4.53 -11.90
N VAL A 100 -4.32 5.66 -11.74
CA VAL A 100 -4.87 6.92 -11.21
C VAL A 100 -5.14 7.95 -12.31
N ALA A 101 -4.31 7.99 -13.35
CA ALA A 101 -4.33 9.04 -14.37
C ALA A 101 -5.09 8.67 -15.65
N ASP A 102 -5.14 7.39 -16.01
CA ASP A 102 -5.72 6.95 -17.27
C ASP A 102 -7.24 6.75 -17.12
N PRO A 103 -8.07 7.10 -18.12
CA PRO A 103 -9.53 7.00 -18.02
C PRO A 103 -10.08 5.60 -17.70
N ASP A 104 -9.33 4.53 -17.99
CA ASP A 104 -9.62 3.14 -17.66
C ASP A 104 -9.04 2.68 -16.31
N GLY A 105 -8.30 3.56 -15.62
CA GLY A 105 -7.76 3.33 -14.30
C GLY A 105 -8.84 3.16 -13.23
N THR A 106 -8.67 2.18 -12.34
CA THR A 106 -9.69 1.79 -11.35
C THR A 106 -10.05 2.88 -10.34
N VAL A 107 -9.14 3.84 -10.12
CA VAL A 107 -9.33 4.99 -9.21
C VAL A 107 -9.18 6.33 -9.93
N TYR A 108 -9.34 6.33 -11.26
CA TYR A 108 -9.32 7.55 -12.07
C TYR A 108 -10.36 8.58 -11.61
N PHE A 109 -11.60 8.15 -11.41
CA PHE A 109 -12.70 9.06 -11.06
C PHE A 109 -12.45 9.85 -9.77
N PRO A 110 -12.04 9.22 -8.64
CA PRO A 110 -11.64 9.95 -7.44
C PRO A 110 -10.57 11.03 -7.69
N PHE A 111 -9.58 10.76 -8.55
CA PHE A 111 -8.41 11.63 -8.78
C PHE A 111 -8.53 12.54 -10.00
N ARG A 112 -9.67 12.53 -10.71
CA ARG A 112 -9.88 13.35 -11.90
C ARG A 112 -9.66 14.83 -11.59
N GLY A 113 -8.80 15.48 -12.38
CA GLY A 113 -8.47 16.90 -12.22
C GLY A 113 -7.69 17.23 -10.94
N PHE A 114 -7.08 16.24 -10.29
CA PHE A 114 -6.25 16.48 -9.13
C PHE A 114 -4.91 17.14 -9.53
N GLY A 115 -4.52 18.19 -8.82
CA GLY A 115 -3.36 19.03 -9.19
C GLY A 115 -1.98 18.42 -8.87
N VAL A 116 -1.93 17.19 -8.37
CA VAL A 116 -0.68 16.48 -8.03
C VAL A 116 -0.68 15.13 -8.72
N THR A 117 0.43 14.79 -9.38
CA THR A 117 0.60 13.47 -9.99
C THR A 117 0.75 12.41 -8.90
N VAL A 118 -0.13 11.41 -8.89
CA VAL A 118 -0.18 10.32 -7.92
C VAL A 118 0.04 8.99 -8.64
N ALA A 119 0.84 8.10 -8.06
CA ALA A 119 0.90 6.70 -8.45
C ALA A 119 0.33 5.84 -7.33
N GLY A 120 -0.61 4.97 -7.65
CA GLY A 120 -1.25 4.12 -6.66
C GLY A 120 -1.83 2.84 -7.24
N LYS A 121 -2.32 1.99 -6.34
CA LYS A 121 -3.01 0.76 -6.71
C LYS A 121 -4.18 0.50 -5.77
N SER A 122 -5.34 0.23 -6.37
CA SER A 122 -6.53 -0.21 -5.65
C SER A 122 -6.48 -1.70 -5.30
N GLY A 123 -7.17 -2.08 -4.23
CA GLY A 123 -7.44 -3.47 -3.87
C GLY A 123 -8.80 -3.62 -3.20
N THR A 124 -9.41 -4.78 -3.37
CA THR A 124 -10.67 -5.15 -2.72
C THR A 124 -10.44 -6.49 -2.04
N ALA A 125 -10.43 -6.49 -0.70
CA ALA A 125 -10.21 -7.68 0.11
C ALA A 125 -11.55 -8.24 0.58
N GLU A 126 -11.76 -9.53 0.42
CA GLU A 126 -12.99 -10.19 0.85
C GLU A 126 -12.98 -10.34 2.38
N THR A 127 -14.16 -10.26 2.98
CA THR A 127 -14.35 -10.44 4.42
C THR A 127 -15.38 -11.53 4.67
N PRO A 128 -15.37 -12.16 5.87
CA PRO A 128 -16.39 -13.15 6.23
C PRO A 128 -17.82 -12.59 6.28
N SER A 129 -18.00 -11.27 6.40
CA SER A 129 -19.31 -10.63 6.45
C SER A 129 -19.97 -10.50 5.07
N GLY A 130 -19.19 -10.61 4.00
CA GLY A 130 -19.59 -10.32 2.62
C GLY A 130 -19.38 -8.86 2.18
N ASN A 131 -19.11 -7.91 3.08
CA ASN A 131 -18.78 -6.54 2.70
C ASN A 131 -17.25 -6.37 2.59
N PRO A 132 -16.69 -6.05 1.42
CA PRO A 132 -15.25 -6.02 1.25
C PRO A 132 -14.57 -4.86 1.98
N ASN A 133 -13.29 -5.06 2.29
CA ASN A 133 -12.40 -3.97 2.68
C ASN A 133 -11.80 -3.32 1.43
N GLY A 134 -12.02 -2.03 1.26
CA GLY A 134 -11.43 -1.22 0.21
C GLY A 134 -10.02 -0.80 0.57
N TRP A 135 -9.05 -1.04 -0.31
CA TRP A 135 -7.66 -0.65 -0.15
C TRP A 135 -7.25 0.35 -1.24
N PHE A 136 -6.45 1.33 -0.84
CA PHE A 136 -5.70 2.15 -1.78
C PHE A 136 -4.32 2.48 -1.20
N ILE A 137 -3.26 2.15 -1.96
CA ILE A 137 -1.86 2.38 -1.58
C ILE A 137 -1.17 3.15 -2.68
N GLY A 138 -0.10 3.88 -2.35
CA GLY A 138 0.62 4.64 -3.36
C GLY A 138 1.55 5.69 -2.81
N PHE A 139 1.98 6.60 -3.67
CA PHE A 139 2.86 7.71 -3.34
C PHE A 139 2.60 8.95 -4.21
N ALA A 140 3.06 10.10 -3.73
CA ALA A 140 2.97 11.39 -4.41
C ALA A 140 4.15 12.31 -4.01
N SER A 141 4.62 13.26 -4.83
CA SER A 141 4.34 13.40 -6.26
C SER A 141 5.06 12.31 -7.05
N PHE A 142 4.59 11.99 -8.25
CA PHE A 142 5.17 10.90 -9.05
C PHE A 142 6.65 11.11 -9.39
N GLU A 143 7.02 12.33 -9.80
CA GLU A 143 8.34 12.67 -10.32
C GLU A 143 9.37 12.87 -9.20
N GLN A 144 8.91 13.40 -8.06
CA GLN A 144 9.70 13.59 -6.85
C GLN A 144 8.86 13.14 -5.64
N PRO A 145 8.87 11.84 -5.33
CA PRO A 145 8.06 11.29 -4.24
C PRO A 145 8.40 11.91 -2.88
N SER A 146 7.38 12.43 -2.20
CA SER A 146 7.49 13.10 -0.91
C SER A 146 6.58 12.52 0.18
N VAL A 147 5.61 11.67 -0.21
CA VAL A 147 4.72 10.95 0.69
C VAL A 147 4.36 9.60 0.08
N ALA A 148 4.32 8.57 0.93
CA ALA A 148 3.68 7.29 0.62
C ALA A 148 2.49 7.10 1.56
N PHE A 149 1.47 6.40 1.10
CA PHE A 149 0.22 6.20 1.82
C PHE A 149 -0.33 4.78 1.66
N ALA A 150 -1.13 4.39 2.63
CA ALA A 150 -2.04 3.25 2.55
C ALA A 150 -3.31 3.61 3.33
N ALA A 151 -4.46 3.43 2.71
CA ALA A 151 -5.78 3.65 3.30
C ALA A 151 -6.64 2.40 3.15
N VAL A 152 -7.43 2.12 4.18
CA VAL A 152 -8.39 1.02 4.22
C VAL A 152 -9.74 1.56 4.64
N PHE A 153 -10.79 1.20 3.90
CA PHE A 153 -12.17 1.35 4.32
C PHE A 153 -12.72 -0.02 4.60
N GLU A 154 -13.03 -0.30 5.86
CA GLU A 154 -13.47 -1.62 6.28
C GLU A 154 -14.97 -1.80 6.03
N GLU A 155 -15.37 -3.04 5.70
CA GLU A 155 -16.78 -3.46 5.68
C GLU A 155 -17.66 -2.57 4.78
N PHE A 156 -17.14 -2.21 3.61
CA PHE A 156 -17.79 -1.26 2.72
C PHE A 156 -18.95 -1.90 1.96
N LYS A 157 -20.12 -1.27 2.02
CA LYS A 157 -21.29 -1.70 1.25
C LYS A 157 -21.21 -1.18 -0.17
N GLU A 158 -20.70 -2.02 -1.07
CA GLU A 158 -20.62 -1.68 -2.49
C GLU A 158 -22.01 -1.55 -3.13
N SER A 159 -22.09 -0.68 -4.13
CA SER A 159 -23.25 -0.53 -5.01
C SER A 159 -22.78 -0.19 -6.43
N PRO A 160 -23.62 -0.33 -7.48
CA PRO A 160 -23.19 -0.03 -8.84
C PRO A 160 -22.59 1.37 -8.96
N GLY A 161 -21.32 1.46 -9.38
CA GLY A 161 -20.57 2.71 -9.49
C GLY A 161 -19.94 3.22 -8.19
N ASN A 162 -20.08 2.49 -7.08
CA ASN A 162 -19.51 2.82 -5.79
C ASN A 162 -18.77 1.61 -5.21
N PHE A 163 -17.46 1.58 -5.45
CA PHE A 163 -16.59 0.47 -5.07
C PHE A 163 -15.74 0.83 -3.86
N ALA A 164 -15.47 -0.15 -3.00
CA ALA A 164 -14.78 0.04 -1.73
C ALA A 164 -13.40 0.71 -1.91
N SER A 165 -12.66 0.30 -2.94
CA SER A 165 -11.33 0.85 -3.22
C SER A 165 -11.36 2.31 -3.73
N GLN A 166 -12.44 2.74 -4.39
CA GLN A 166 -12.63 4.13 -4.79
C GLN A 166 -12.95 5.03 -3.58
N ALA A 167 -13.65 4.50 -2.57
CA ALA A 167 -13.86 5.21 -1.31
C ALA A 167 -12.53 5.50 -0.60
N SER A 168 -11.63 4.50 -0.53
CA SER A 168 -10.26 4.71 -0.03
C SER A 168 -9.49 5.73 -0.88
N GLY A 169 -9.65 5.69 -2.20
CA GLY A 169 -9.09 6.70 -3.11
C GLY A 169 -9.55 8.13 -2.81
N THR A 170 -10.85 8.33 -2.61
CA THR A 170 -11.43 9.63 -2.25
C THR A 170 -10.89 10.16 -0.92
N ALA A 171 -10.77 9.30 0.09
CA ALA A 171 -10.19 9.68 1.37
C ALA A 171 -8.71 10.09 1.23
N VAL A 172 -7.92 9.33 0.46
CA VAL A 172 -6.52 9.68 0.19
C VAL A 172 -6.42 11.00 -0.56
N ARG A 173 -7.28 11.25 -1.56
CA ARG A 173 -7.29 12.55 -2.28
C ARG A 173 -7.45 13.72 -1.32
N ALA A 174 -8.37 13.63 -0.35
CA ALA A 174 -8.57 14.69 0.63
C ALA A 174 -7.31 14.92 1.50
N VAL A 175 -6.65 13.85 1.95
CA VAL A 175 -5.40 13.93 2.71
C VAL A 175 -4.27 14.55 1.88
N LEU A 176 -4.16 14.17 0.61
CA LEU A 176 -3.14 14.73 -0.30
C LEU A 176 -3.45 16.20 -0.63
N ALA A 177 -4.72 16.57 -0.81
CA ALA A 177 -5.11 17.96 -1.02
C ALA A 177 -4.65 18.84 0.15
N ALA A 178 -4.92 18.40 1.38
CA ALA A 178 -4.45 19.08 2.58
C ALA A 178 -2.91 19.15 2.67
N LYS A 179 -2.20 18.07 2.33
CA LYS A 179 -0.72 18.04 2.33
C LYS A 179 -0.12 19.05 1.33
N PHE A 180 -0.70 19.16 0.14
CA PHE A 180 -0.16 19.96 -0.97
C PHE A 180 -0.82 21.33 -1.11
N GLY A 181 -1.72 21.71 -0.20
CA GLY A 181 -2.39 23.01 -0.22
C GLY A 181 -3.34 23.19 -1.41
N LEU A 182 -3.98 22.12 -1.86
CA LEU A 182 -4.99 22.15 -2.92
C LEU A 182 -6.39 22.37 -2.32
N PRO A 183 -7.32 23.00 -3.08
CA PRO A 183 -8.70 23.18 -2.66
C PRO A 183 -9.48 21.86 -2.50
#